data_AF-A0A0X8F9U8-F1
#
_entry.id   AF-A0A0X8F9U8-F1
#
_cell.length_a   1.000
_cell.length_b   1.000
_cell.length_c   1.000
_cell.angle_alpha   90.00
_cell.angle_beta   90.00
_cell.angle_gamma   90.00
#
_symmetry.space_group_name_H-M   'P 1'
#
loop_
_entity.id
_entity.type
_entity.pdbx_description
1 polymer ?
#
loop_
_entity_poly.entity_id
_entity_poly.type
_entity_poly.pdbx_seq_one_letter_code
_entity_poly.pdbx_strand_id
1 'polypeptide(L)'
;MAKKYFWLKLKDDFFEQKEIKMLRRVAGGDTYTIIYLKMLLLSLSNEGRIYYDGIAENMVEEIALSIDEDSDNVQITFNYLISKGLIIFEDEDEVELTNIASMIGSETDSARRMRQLRKKKTLQRHFEASQCDNQVTGPLRGGDGEIEIELEKDIEKELEQDTEKNLDVVGQSAIDYYQENYGMLSPIMIQDIQHWVKDTSDELMLYAFEQAIGTRNPFKYAMGVMKNLAKQGITTVEDAKASSVEYRRNEEKKQKGEPEINEKLGW
;
A
#
# COMPACT_ATOMS: atom_id res chain seq x y z
N MET A 1 16.38 11.72 -8.05
CA MET A 1 15.18 10.90 -7.76
C MET A 1 15.43 9.48 -8.25
N ALA A 2 15.19 8.49 -7.40
CA ALA A 2 15.26 7.08 -7.80
C ALA A 2 14.15 6.77 -8.82
N LYS A 3 14.48 6.07 -9.91
CA LYS A 3 13.49 5.67 -10.93
C LYS A 3 12.65 4.52 -10.38
N LYS A 4 11.32 4.70 -10.39
CA LYS A 4 10.34 3.64 -10.08
C LYS A 4 9.78 3.10 -11.38
N TYR A 5 9.67 1.77 -11.48
CA TYR A 5 9.00 1.10 -12.59
C TYR A 5 7.71 0.47 -12.10
N PHE A 6 6.67 0.60 -12.91
CA PHE A 6 5.38 -0.04 -12.70
C PHE A 6 5.13 -1.06 -13.81
N TRP A 7 4.44 -2.15 -13.50
CA TRP A 7 3.95 -3.08 -14.51
C TRP A 7 2.51 -3.48 -14.21
N LEU A 8 1.78 -3.74 -15.28
CA LEU A 8 0.47 -4.37 -15.24
C LEU A 8 0.63 -5.86 -15.52
N LYS A 9 0.22 -6.70 -14.57
CA LYS A 9 0.15 -8.15 -14.67
C LYS A 9 -1.29 -8.55 -14.96
N LEU A 10 -1.59 -8.80 -16.22
CA LEU A 10 -2.88 -9.36 -16.63
C LEU A 10 -2.95 -10.84 -16.23
N LYS A 11 -4.14 -11.27 -15.77
CA LYS A 11 -4.43 -12.70 -15.64
C LYS A 11 -4.51 -13.34 -17.03
N ASP A 12 -4.21 -14.62 -17.08
CA ASP A 12 -4.30 -15.43 -18.31
C ASP A 12 -5.74 -15.52 -18.85
N ASP A 13 -6.74 -15.30 -17.99
CA ASP A 13 -8.16 -15.28 -18.32
C ASP A 13 -8.76 -13.88 -18.55
N PHE A 14 -7.94 -12.83 -18.67
CA PHE A 14 -8.42 -11.44 -18.76
C PHE A 14 -9.41 -11.23 -19.92
N PHE A 15 -9.10 -11.75 -21.11
CA PHE A 15 -9.97 -11.61 -22.28
C PHE A 15 -11.13 -12.62 -22.27
N GLU A 16 -11.11 -13.56 -21.33
CA GLU A 16 -12.07 -14.62 -21.16
C GLU A 16 -13.24 -14.19 -20.29
N GLN A 17 -13.02 -13.20 -19.42
CA GLN A 17 -14.01 -12.54 -18.57
C GLN A 17 -15.19 -12.04 -19.40
N LYS A 18 -16.40 -12.22 -18.87
CA LYS A 18 -17.65 -11.97 -19.62
C LYS A 18 -17.81 -10.48 -19.93
N GLU A 19 -17.35 -9.64 -19.03
CA GLU A 19 -17.33 -8.19 -19.07
C GLU A 19 -16.45 -7.69 -20.22
N ILE A 20 -15.24 -8.27 -20.36
CA ILE A 20 -14.30 -7.92 -21.43
C ILE A 20 -14.79 -8.47 -22.78
N LYS A 21 -15.31 -9.70 -22.82
CA LYS A 21 -15.94 -10.24 -24.04
C LYS A 21 -17.13 -9.41 -24.51
N MET A 22 -17.93 -8.90 -23.58
CA MET A 22 -19.08 -8.07 -23.90
C MET A 22 -18.65 -6.69 -24.43
N LEU A 23 -17.62 -6.07 -23.85
CA LEU A 23 -17.04 -4.83 -24.34
C LEU A 23 -16.54 -4.97 -25.79
N ARG A 24 -15.83 -6.07 -26.07
CA ARG A 24 -15.26 -6.36 -27.39
C ARG A 24 -16.27 -6.70 -28.48
N ARG A 25 -17.52 -7.02 -28.13
CA ARG A 25 -18.58 -7.32 -29.11
C ARG A 25 -19.19 -6.07 -29.74
N VAL A 26 -19.02 -4.92 -29.12
CA VAL A 26 -19.53 -3.64 -29.64
C VAL A 26 -18.65 -3.19 -30.81
N ALA A 27 -19.21 -2.43 -31.76
CA ALA A 27 -18.40 -1.77 -32.80
C ALA A 27 -17.36 -0.85 -32.12
N GLY A 28 -16.09 -0.98 -32.49
CA GLY A 28 -15.00 -0.28 -31.78
C GLY A 28 -14.56 -0.93 -30.46
N GLY A 29 -15.08 -2.12 -30.12
CA GLY A 29 -14.79 -2.79 -28.85
C GLY A 29 -13.31 -3.08 -28.58
N ASP A 30 -12.50 -3.29 -29.62
CA ASP A 30 -11.05 -3.42 -29.46
C ASP A 30 -10.41 -2.08 -29.02
N THR A 31 -10.84 -0.95 -29.58
CA THR A 31 -10.45 0.40 -29.13
C THR A 31 -10.83 0.62 -27.67
N TYR A 32 -12.06 0.29 -27.29
CA TYR A 32 -12.52 0.45 -25.91
C TYR A 32 -11.74 -0.43 -24.93
N THR A 33 -11.33 -1.62 -25.37
CA THR A 33 -10.48 -2.50 -24.56
C THR A 33 -9.08 -1.92 -24.39
N ILE A 34 -8.51 -1.31 -25.43
CA ILE A 34 -7.23 -0.60 -25.34
C ILE A 34 -7.33 0.61 -24.41
N ILE A 35 -8.39 1.41 -24.52
CA ILE A 35 -8.66 2.55 -23.61
C ILE A 35 -8.70 2.06 -22.16
N TYR A 36 -9.42 0.98 -21.86
CA TYR A 36 -9.46 0.41 -20.52
C TYR A 36 -8.06 0.00 -20.02
N LEU A 37 -7.26 -0.68 -20.86
CA LEU A 37 -5.89 -1.03 -20.51
C LEU A 37 -5.01 0.21 -20.26
N LYS A 38 -5.17 1.27 -21.06
CA LYS A 38 -4.46 2.55 -20.85
C LYS A 38 -4.88 3.23 -19.55
N MET A 39 -6.17 3.22 -19.19
CA MET A 39 -6.65 3.71 -17.90
C MET A 39 -6.05 2.92 -16.71
N LEU A 40 -6.01 1.59 -16.82
CA LEU A 40 -5.32 0.74 -15.82
C LEU A 40 -3.86 1.16 -15.67
N LEU A 41 -3.15 1.44 -16.78
CA LEU A 41 -1.76 1.91 -16.74
C LEU A 41 -1.61 3.30 -16.11
N LEU A 42 -2.52 4.23 -16.43
CA LEU A 42 -2.51 5.59 -15.90
C LEU A 42 -2.66 5.59 -14.37
N SER A 43 -3.51 4.71 -13.85
CA SER A 43 -3.76 4.60 -12.41
C SER A 43 -2.63 3.96 -11.59
N LEU A 44 -1.61 3.36 -12.25
CA LEU A 44 -0.55 2.59 -11.57
C LEU A 44 0.24 3.41 -10.56
N SER A 45 0.47 4.69 -10.86
CA SER A 45 1.19 5.62 -9.97
C SER A 45 0.43 5.93 -8.68
N ASN A 46 -0.89 5.70 -8.69
CA ASN A 46 -1.83 6.15 -7.67
C ASN A 46 -2.63 4.99 -7.09
N GLU A 47 -2.02 3.79 -7.04
CA GLU A 47 -2.60 2.58 -6.44
C GLU A 47 -3.94 2.14 -7.06
N GLY A 48 -4.16 2.45 -8.33
CA GLY A 48 -5.41 2.10 -9.03
C GLY A 48 -6.44 3.21 -9.07
N ARG A 49 -6.09 4.42 -8.62
CA ARG A 49 -6.95 5.61 -8.71
C ARG A 49 -6.51 6.53 -9.84
N ILE A 50 -7.45 7.28 -10.39
CA ILE A 50 -7.20 8.42 -11.28
C ILE A 50 -7.90 9.62 -10.65
N TYR A 51 -7.18 10.74 -10.54
CA TYR A 51 -7.69 11.99 -10.00
C TYR A 51 -7.90 13.00 -11.13
N TYR A 52 -8.90 13.85 -10.95
CA TYR A 52 -9.15 15.00 -11.81
C TYR A 52 -8.34 16.21 -11.32
N ASP A 53 -7.40 16.69 -12.14
CA ASP A 53 -6.56 17.86 -11.82
C ASP A 53 -7.23 19.19 -12.21
N GLY A 54 -8.41 19.16 -12.83
CA GLY A 54 -9.15 20.37 -13.24
C GLY A 54 -8.57 21.05 -14.48
N ILE A 55 -7.79 20.33 -15.30
CA ILE A 55 -7.11 20.87 -16.47
C ILE A 55 -8.03 20.88 -17.70
N ALA A 56 -8.83 19.82 -17.86
CA ALA A 56 -9.83 19.71 -18.93
C ALA A 56 -11.24 20.07 -18.43
N GLU A 57 -12.26 20.07 -19.31
CA GLU A 57 -13.62 20.45 -18.91
C GLU A 57 -14.28 19.44 -17.95
N ASN A 58 -13.84 18.18 -18.01
CA ASN A 58 -14.33 17.11 -17.15
C ASN A 58 -13.31 15.96 -17.04
N MET A 59 -13.56 15.03 -16.12
CA MET A 59 -12.72 13.84 -15.88
C MET A 59 -12.46 13.02 -17.15
N VAL A 60 -13.46 12.86 -18.02
CA VAL A 60 -13.36 12.04 -19.24
C VAL A 60 -12.42 12.70 -20.25
N GLU A 61 -12.51 14.02 -20.45
CA GLU A 61 -11.61 14.77 -21.32
C GLU A 61 -10.18 14.77 -20.80
N GLU A 62 -9.98 14.83 -19.49
CA GLU A 62 -8.63 14.81 -18.91
C GLU A 62 -7.99 13.43 -19.05
N ILE A 63 -8.77 12.36 -18.85
CA ILE A 63 -8.34 11.00 -19.14
C ILE A 63 -7.99 10.88 -20.62
N ALA A 64 -8.85 11.35 -21.52
CA ALA A 64 -8.64 11.29 -22.97
C ALA A 64 -7.35 12.01 -23.39
N LEU A 65 -7.09 13.18 -22.84
CA LEU A 65 -5.85 13.94 -23.04
C LEU A 65 -4.62 13.17 -22.51
N SER A 66 -4.74 12.55 -21.34
CA SER A 66 -3.64 11.81 -20.69
C SER A 66 -3.26 10.53 -21.44
N ILE A 67 -4.24 9.83 -22.01
CA ILE A 67 -4.04 8.54 -22.69
C ILE A 67 -3.88 8.68 -24.22
N ASP A 68 -4.00 9.91 -24.75
CA ASP A 68 -3.96 10.26 -26.17
C ASP A 68 -4.99 9.43 -26.98
N GLU A 69 -6.26 9.56 -26.59
CA GLU A 69 -7.40 8.90 -27.23
C GLU A 69 -8.55 9.88 -27.45
N ASP A 70 -9.44 9.54 -28.37
CA ASP A 70 -10.63 10.35 -28.69
C ASP A 70 -11.63 10.39 -27.53
N SER A 71 -12.09 11.58 -27.17
CA SER A 71 -12.96 11.80 -25.99
C SER A 71 -14.29 11.06 -26.09
N ASP A 72 -14.87 10.89 -27.28
CA ASP A 72 -16.12 10.14 -27.46
C ASP A 72 -15.90 8.65 -27.16
N ASN A 73 -14.78 8.09 -27.63
CA ASN A 73 -14.42 6.70 -27.35
C ASN A 73 -14.12 6.48 -25.85
N VAL A 74 -13.45 7.44 -25.21
CA VAL A 74 -13.21 7.39 -23.76
C VAL A 74 -14.52 7.47 -23.01
N GLN A 75 -15.43 8.38 -23.38
CA GLN A 75 -16.74 8.53 -22.75
C GLN A 75 -17.59 7.25 -22.83
N ILE A 76 -17.64 6.61 -24.00
CA ILE A 76 -18.37 5.34 -24.19
C ILE A 76 -17.76 4.24 -23.32
N THR A 77 -16.43 4.13 -23.33
CA THR A 77 -15.70 3.13 -22.54
C THR A 77 -15.94 3.35 -21.05
N PHE A 78 -15.79 4.59 -20.59
CA PHE A 78 -15.94 5.00 -19.20
C PHE A 78 -17.34 4.65 -18.67
N ASN A 79 -18.40 5.01 -19.41
CA ASN A 79 -19.78 4.67 -19.05
C ASN A 79 -20.03 3.16 -19.00
N TYR A 80 -19.45 2.41 -19.94
CA TYR A 80 -19.54 0.95 -19.93
C TYR A 80 -18.88 0.37 -18.68
N LEU A 81 -17.68 0.82 -18.34
CA LEU A 81 -16.93 0.33 -17.18
C LEU A 81 -17.67 0.58 -15.87
N ILE A 82 -18.29 1.76 -15.69
CA ILE A 82 -19.15 2.05 -14.54
C ILE A 82 -20.33 1.07 -14.47
N SER A 83 -21.01 0.85 -15.60
CA SER A 83 -22.18 -0.04 -15.65
C SER A 83 -21.86 -1.49 -15.27
N LYS A 84 -20.61 -1.90 -15.45
CA LYS A 84 -20.11 -3.24 -15.10
C LYS A 84 -19.42 -3.29 -13.73
N GLY A 85 -19.29 -2.15 -13.05
CA GLY A 85 -18.57 -2.04 -11.79
C GLY A 85 -17.08 -2.32 -11.93
N LEU A 86 -16.51 -2.10 -13.11
CA LEU A 86 -15.07 -2.20 -13.36
C LEU A 86 -14.33 -0.93 -12.89
N ILE A 87 -15.03 0.20 -12.88
CA ILE A 87 -14.60 1.44 -12.22
C ILE A 87 -15.71 1.95 -11.31
N ILE A 88 -15.32 2.62 -10.22
CA ILE A 88 -16.22 3.19 -9.22
C ILE A 88 -15.85 4.66 -9.03
N PHE A 89 -16.87 5.52 -8.88
CA PHE A 89 -16.68 6.87 -8.38
C PHE A 89 -16.62 6.82 -6.86
N GLU A 90 -15.50 7.25 -6.27
CA GLU A 90 -15.48 7.57 -4.85
C GLU A 90 -16.07 8.97 -4.62
N ASP A 91 -15.70 9.93 -5.48
CA ASP A 91 -16.16 11.33 -5.47
C ASP A 91 -16.29 11.89 -6.92
N GLU A 92 -16.71 13.15 -7.09
CA GLU A 92 -16.79 13.81 -8.42
C GLU A 92 -15.42 13.89 -9.12
N ASP A 93 -14.34 13.94 -8.35
CA ASP A 93 -12.97 14.16 -8.83
C ASP A 93 -12.09 12.89 -8.79
N GLU A 94 -12.65 11.74 -8.40
CA GLU A 94 -11.87 10.52 -8.16
C GLU A 94 -12.54 9.27 -8.72
N VAL A 95 -11.75 8.53 -9.52
CA VAL A 95 -12.16 7.26 -10.12
C VAL A 95 -11.23 6.15 -9.66
N GLU A 96 -11.79 5.13 -9.02
CA GLU A 96 -11.10 3.90 -8.65
C GLU A 96 -11.32 2.82 -9.71
N LEU A 97 -10.24 2.22 -10.20
CA LEU A 97 -10.29 1.03 -11.05
C LEU A 97 -10.27 -0.23 -10.18
N THR A 98 -11.40 -0.93 -10.15
CA THR A 98 -11.60 -2.10 -9.28
C THR A 98 -10.71 -3.29 -9.67
N ASN A 99 -10.41 -4.15 -8.69
CA ASN A 99 -9.64 -5.39 -8.86
C ASN A 99 -8.18 -5.23 -9.33
N ILE A 100 -7.68 -3.99 -9.35
CA ILE A 100 -6.33 -3.65 -9.74
C ILE A 100 -5.26 -4.21 -8.80
N ALA A 101 -5.52 -4.31 -7.49
CA ALA A 101 -4.51 -4.71 -6.51
C ALA A 101 -3.91 -6.10 -6.77
N SER A 102 -4.67 -6.99 -7.42
CA SER A 102 -4.20 -8.31 -7.85
C SER A 102 -3.35 -8.30 -9.13
N MET A 103 -3.36 -7.17 -9.85
CA MET A 103 -2.80 -6.97 -11.18
C MET A 103 -1.58 -6.01 -11.19
N ILE A 104 -1.28 -5.29 -10.10
CA ILE A 104 -0.15 -4.34 -10.05
C ILE A 104 1.04 -4.91 -9.27
N GLY A 105 2.25 -4.59 -9.74
CA GLY A 105 3.43 -4.58 -8.87
C GLY A 105 4.35 -3.40 -9.19
N SER A 106 5.25 -3.10 -8.24
CA SER A 106 6.25 -2.04 -8.35
C SER A 106 7.65 -2.57 -8.01
N GLU A 107 8.69 -2.16 -8.74
CA GLU A 107 10.09 -2.58 -8.55
C GLU A 107 10.98 -1.34 -8.69
N THR A 108 12.01 -1.26 -7.84
CA THR A 108 13.04 -0.22 -7.92
C THR A 108 14.07 -0.56 -8.99
N ASP A 109 14.78 0.46 -9.51
CA ASP A 109 15.81 0.26 -10.53
C ASP A 109 16.91 -0.74 -10.10
N SER A 110 17.27 -0.73 -8.81
CA SER A 110 18.21 -1.70 -8.22
C SER A 110 17.65 -3.12 -8.18
N ALA A 111 16.39 -3.30 -7.77
CA ALA A 111 15.74 -4.61 -7.76
C ALA A 111 15.59 -5.18 -9.19
N ARG A 112 15.24 -4.33 -10.17
CA ARG A 112 15.20 -4.69 -11.59
C ARG A 112 16.56 -5.16 -12.11
N ARG A 113 17.63 -4.40 -11.80
CA ARG A 113 19.01 -4.77 -12.16
C ARG A 113 19.40 -6.12 -11.54
N MET A 114 19.08 -6.35 -10.27
CA MET A 114 19.33 -7.61 -9.59
C MET A 114 18.56 -8.79 -10.20
N ARG A 115 17.30 -8.60 -10.58
CA ARG A 115 16.52 -9.62 -11.30
C ARG A 115 17.13 -9.94 -12.66
N GLN A 116 17.57 -8.93 -13.41
CA GLN A 116 18.24 -9.13 -14.70
C GLN A 116 19.57 -9.86 -14.55
N LEU A 117 20.38 -9.52 -13.55
CA LEU A 117 21.63 -10.19 -13.24
C LEU A 117 21.40 -11.67 -12.88
N ARG A 118 20.40 -11.95 -12.02
CA ARG A 118 20.00 -13.32 -11.67
C ARG A 118 19.52 -14.11 -12.89
N LYS A 119 18.74 -13.49 -13.78
CA LYS A 119 18.25 -14.10 -15.03
C LYS A 119 19.40 -14.39 -16.02
N LYS A 120 20.37 -13.49 -16.15
CA LYS A 120 21.59 -13.71 -16.94
C LYS A 120 22.43 -14.86 -16.36
N LYS A 121 22.69 -14.87 -15.05
CA LYS A 121 23.41 -15.98 -14.38
C LYS A 121 22.74 -17.34 -14.57
N THR A 122 21.40 -17.40 -14.55
CA THR A 122 20.67 -18.66 -14.77
C THR A 122 20.68 -19.09 -16.24
N LEU A 123 20.52 -18.17 -17.20
CA LEU A 123 20.63 -18.46 -18.63
C LEU A 123 22.05 -18.90 -19.03
N GLN A 124 23.07 -18.26 -18.45
CA GLN A 124 24.47 -18.58 -18.70
C GLN A 124 24.86 -19.94 -18.11
N ARG A 125 24.40 -20.26 -16.89
CA ARG A 125 24.50 -21.63 -16.33
C ARG A 125 23.80 -22.67 -17.19
N HIS A 126 22.68 -22.34 -17.83
CA HIS A 126 21.96 -23.26 -18.72
C HIS A 126 22.69 -23.45 -20.07
N PHE A 127 23.39 -22.42 -20.56
CA PHE A 127 24.22 -22.49 -21.77
C PHE A 127 25.51 -23.28 -21.52
N GLU A 128 26.16 -23.07 -20.37
CA GLU A 128 27.38 -23.79 -19.94
C GLU A 128 27.08 -25.24 -19.53
N ALA A 129 25.93 -25.53 -18.93
CA ALA A 129 25.52 -26.90 -18.58
C ALA A 129 25.10 -27.76 -19.79
N SER A 130 24.92 -27.16 -20.98
CA SER A 130 24.61 -27.88 -22.22
C SER A 130 25.85 -28.18 -23.08
N GLN A 131 27.03 -27.75 -22.66
CA GLN A 131 28.32 -28.08 -23.30
C GLN A 131 29.09 -29.03 -22.38
N CYS A 132 28.55 -30.23 -22.18
CA CYS A 132 29.41 -31.37 -21.88
C CYS A 132 30.12 -31.75 -23.18
N ASP A 133 31.18 -31.03 -23.53
CA ASP A 133 32.24 -31.68 -24.28
C ASP A 133 33.62 -31.23 -23.88
N ASN A 134 34.49 -32.22 -23.91
CA ASN A 134 35.75 -32.33 -23.20
C ASN A 134 36.87 -31.55 -23.92
N GLN A 135 37.75 -30.94 -23.11
CA GLN A 135 39.15 -30.56 -23.41
C GLN A 135 39.49 -29.25 -24.16
N VAL A 136 40.36 -28.48 -23.46
CA VAL A 136 41.49 -27.66 -23.94
C VAL A 136 41.15 -26.25 -24.48
N THR A 137 41.44 -25.21 -23.67
CA THR A 137 42.21 -24.00 -24.03
C THR A 137 42.43 -23.09 -22.80
N GLY A 138 43.62 -22.48 -22.70
CA GLY A 138 44.14 -21.82 -21.49
C GLY A 138 43.52 -20.45 -21.13
N PRO A 139 43.96 -19.83 -20.02
CA PRO A 139 43.30 -18.66 -19.45
C PRO A 139 43.61 -17.41 -20.29
N LEU A 140 42.63 -16.95 -21.07
CA LEU A 140 42.65 -15.63 -21.68
C LEU A 140 42.17 -14.62 -20.63
N ARG A 141 43.13 -13.91 -20.03
CA ARG A 141 42.89 -12.63 -19.37
C ARG A 141 42.37 -11.64 -20.41
N GLY A 142 41.24 -11.02 -20.16
CA GLY A 142 40.75 -9.88 -20.93
C GLY A 142 39.51 -9.24 -20.31
N GLY A 143 39.66 -8.01 -19.82
CA GLY A 143 38.61 -6.99 -19.85
C GLY A 143 37.59 -6.93 -18.72
N ASP A 144 37.14 -8.06 -18.16
CA ASP A 144 35.88 -8.06 -17.42
C ASP A 144 36.02 -7.95 -15.89
N GLY A 145 37.18 -8.33 -15.33
CA GLY A 145 37.37 -8.39 -13.88
C GLY A 145 37.59 -7.02 -13.20
N GLU A 146 38.08 -6.01 -13.93
CA GLU A 146 38.33 -4.69 -13.34
C GLU A 146 37.01 -3.91 -13.13
N ILE A 147 36.05 -4.05 -14.05
CA ILE A 147 34.70 -3.47 -13.94
C ILE A 147 33.90 -4.18 -12.84
N GLU A 148 34.09 -5.50 -12.67
CA GLU A 148 33.41 -6.30 -11.64
C GLU A 148 33.83 -5.88 -10.23
N ILE A 149 35.11 -5.60 -9.99
CA ILE A 149 35.65 -5.19 -8.68
C ILE A 149 35.30 -3.73 -8.34
N GLU A 150 35.27 -2.83 -9.34
CA GLU A 150 34.84 -1.43 -9.12
C GLU A 150 33.34 -1.35 -8.79
N LEU A 151 32.49 -2.13 -9.47
CA LEU A 151 31.05 -2.21 -9.14
C LEU A 151 30.81 -2.86 -7.77
N GLU A 152 31.55 -3.91 -7.40
CA GLU A 152 31.41 -4.56 -6.09
C GLU A 152 31.74 -3.61 -4.94
N LYS A 153 32.79 -2.78 -5.07
CA LYS A 153 33.16 -1.80 -4.03
C LYS A 153 32.19 -0.64 -3.89
N ASP A 154 31.58 -0.19 -4.98
CA ASP A 154 30.53 0.83 -4.94
C ASP A 154 29.23 0.26 -4.35
N ILE A 155 28.90 -1.00 -4.62
CA ILE A 155 27.77 -1.72 -4.02
C ILE A 155 27.99 -1.96 -2.52
N GLU A 156 29.21 -2.31 -2.08
CA GLU A 156 29.52 -2.54 -0.65
C GLU A 156 29.44 -1.24 0.16
N LYS A 157 29.89 -0.11 -0.40
CA LYS A 157 29.73 1.22 0.23
C LYS A 157 28.29 1.72 0.28
N GLU A 158 27.44 1.37 -0.70
CA GLU A 158 26.01 1.69 -0.67
C GLU A 158 25.24 0.71 0.26
N LEU A 159 25.60 -0.57 0.31
CA LEU A 159 24.99 -1.55 1.22
C LEU A 159 25.34 -1.30 2.69
N GLU A 160 26.56 -0.85 3.01
CA GLU A 160 26.94 -0.48 4.38
C GLU A 160 26.22 0.78 4.88
N GLN A 161 25.74 1.64 3.98
CA GLN A 161 24.87 2.78 4.36
C GLN A 161 23.41 2.38 4.56
N ASP A 162 22.93 1.32 3.90
CA ASP A 162 21.54 0.85 3.98
C ASP A 162 21.31 -0.27 5.02
N THR A 163 22.36 -0.93 5.50
CA THR A 163 22.23 -2.05 6.47
C THR A 163 22.47 -1.68 7.95
N GLU A 164 22.83 -0.42 8.25
CA GLU A 164 22.93 0.09 9.64
C GLU A 164 21.84 1.10 10.02
N LYS A 165 20.68 1.05 9.37
CA LYS A 165 19.47 1.73 9.89
C LYS A 165 18.29 0.78 9.95
N ASN A 166 18.21 0.03 11.05
CA ASN A 166 16.95 -0.08 11.79
C ASN A 166 16.50 1.35 12.13
N LEU A 167 15.91 2.03 11.15
CA LEU A 167 15.06 3.17 11.41
C LEU A 167 13.76 2.57 11.89
N ASP A 168 13.46 2.74 13.18
CA ASP A 168 12.15 2.52 13.75
C ASP A 168 11.11 3.20 12.84
N VAL A 169 10.42 2.42 12.00
CA VAL A 169 9.28 2.93 11.24
C VAL A 169 8.19 3.16 12.28
N VAL A 170 8.02 4.42 12.65
CA VAL A 170 7.02 4.89 13.62
C VAL A 170 5.68 4.22 13.32
N GLY A 171 5.09 3.50 14.28
CA GLY A 171 3.76 2.91 14.10
C GLY A 171 3.75 1.47 13.60
N GLN A 172 4.88 0.89 13.17
CA GLN A 172 4.88 -0.39 12.44
C GLN A 172 4.27 -1.52 13.26
N SER A 173 4.64 -1.64 14.54
CA SER A 173 4.11 -2.67 15.43
C SER A 173 2.58 -2.58 15.58
N ALA A 174 2.03 -1.37 15.66
CA ALA A 174 0.60 -1.13 15.79
C ALA A 174 -0.15 -1.40 14.47
N ILE A 175 0.47 -1.10 13.33
CA ILE A 175 -0.06 -1.40 11.99
C ILE A 175 -0.16 -2.92 11.79
N ASP A 176 0.92 -3.65 12.07
CA ASP A 176 0.98 -5.10 11.92
C ASP A 176 -0.08 -5.79 12.80
N TYR A 177 -0.17 -5.39 14.08
CA TYR A 177 -1.17 -5.92 15.01
C TYR A 177 -2.60 -5.73 14.51
N TYR A 178 -2.94 -4.55 13.99
CA TYR A 178 -4.29 -4.31 13.49
C TYR A 178 -4.60 -5.19 12.27
N GLN A 179 -3.66 -5.31 11.34
CA GLN A 179 -3.85 -6.09 10.11
C GLN A 179 -4.07 -7.58 10.40
N GLU A 180 -3.35 -8.13 11.38
CA GLU A 180 -3.50 -9.52 11.81
C GLU A 180 -4.84 -9.81 12.49
N ASN A 181 -5.39 -8.86 13.26
CA ASN A 181 -6.57 -9.09 14.11
C ASN A 181 -7.89 -8.57 13.52
N TYR A 182 -7.85 -7.49 12.74
CA TYR A 182 -9.02 -6.75 12.29
C TYR A 182 -9.12 -6.60 10.77
N GLY A 183 -8.07 -6.95 10.04
CA GLY A 183 -8.01 -6.90 8.58
C GLY A 183 -7.37 -5.63 8.03
N MET A 184 -7.62 -5.35 6.75
CA MET A 184 -6.86 -4.35 5.99
C MET A 184 -7.06 -2.92 6.51
N LEU A 185 -5.95 -2.18 6.64
CA LEU A 185 -5.95 -0.73 6.91
C LEU A 185 -5.90 0.03 5.58
N SER A 186 -6.65 1.14 5.49
CA SER A 186 -6.48 2.10 4.40
C SER A 186 -5.25 3.00 4.65
N PRO A 187 -4.71 3.66 3.61
CA PRO A 187 -3.58 4.57 3.76
C PRO A 187 -3.82 5.70 4.80
N ILE A 188 -5.04 6.22 4.89
CA ILE A 188 -5.42 7.25 5.86
C ILE A 188 -5.32 6.70 7.29
N MET A 189 -5.81 5.49 7.52
CA MET A 189 -5.74 4.86 8.83
C MET A 189 -4.30 4.58 9.25
N ILE A 190 -3.42 4.24 8.31
CA ILE A 190 -1.98 4.09 8.56
C ILE A 190 -1.37 5.43 8.98
N GLN A 191 -1.67 6.51 8.25
CA GLN A 191 -1.18 7.85 8.60
C GLN A 191 -1.67 8.30 9.98
N ASP A 192 -2.93 8.03 10.32
CA ASP A 192 -3.49 8.32 11.64
C ASP A 192 -2.72 7.57 12.74
N ILE A 193 -2.45 6.27 12.56
CA ILE A 193 -1.67 5.47 13.52
C ILE A 193 -0.27 6.08 13.68
N GLN A 194 0.42 6.38 12.57
CA GLN A 194 1.76 6.97 12.59
C GLN A 194 1.77 8.33 13.29
N HIS A 195 0.74 9.16 13.08
CA HIS A 195 0.60 10.45 13.75
C HIS A 195 0.42 10.29 15.26
N TRP A 196 -0.45 9.38 15.69
CA TRP A 196 -0.66 9.11 17.11
C TRP A 196 0.58 8.55 17.81
N VAL A 197 1.27 7.60 17.18
CA VAL A 197 2.48 6.99 17.74
C VAL A 197 3.61 8.00 17.86
N LYS A 198 3.73 8.94 16.91
CA LYS A 198 4.75 9.98 16.94
C LYS A 198 4.69 10.85 18.20
N ASP A 199 3.48 11.14 18.68
CA ASP A 199 3.24 12.01 19.84
C ASP A 199 3.04 11.21 21.15
N THR A 200 2.93 9.88 21.06
CA THR A 200 2.75 8.98 22.22
C THR A 200 3.76 7.82 22.18
N SER A 201 3.30 6.61 21.90
CA SER A 201 4.14 5.42 21.73
C SER A 201 3.38 4.31 21.01
N ASP A 202 4.12 3.37 20.41
CA ASP A 202 3.55 2.18 19.77
C ASP A 202 2.78 1.31 20.77
N GLU A 203 3.31 1.20 21.99
CA GLU A 203 2.73 0.39 23.04
C GLU A 203 1.34 0.90 23.48
N LEU A 204 1.12 2.22 23.46
CA LEU A 204 -0.18 2.81 23.76
C LEU A 204 -1.22 2.56 22.66
N MET A 205 -0.80 2.64 21.40
CA MET A 205 -1.67 2.29 20.27
C MET A 205 -2.05 0.81 20.30
N LEU A 206 -1.10 -0.08 20.59
CA LEU A 206 -1.36 -1.50 20.78
C LEU A 206 -2.37 -1.75 21.91
N TYR A 207 -2.18 -1.10 23.06
CA TYR A 207 -3.13 -1.17 24.17
C TYR A 207 -4.54 -0.71 23.77
N ALA A 208 -4.65 0.40 23.03
CA ALA A 208 -5.93 0.89 22.54
C ALA A 208 -6.63 -0.11 21.59
N PHE A 209 -5.85 -0.81 20.75
CA PHE A 209 -6.36 -1.88 19.90
C PHE A 209 -6.77 -3.13 20.68
N GLU A 210 -6.07 -3.50 21.75
CA GLU A 210 -6.50 -4.60 22.64
C GLU A 210 -7.85 -4.30 23.31
N GLN A 211 -8.09 -3.05 23.73
CA GLN A 211 -9.38 -2.65 24.30
C GLN A 211 -10.53 -2.66 23.29
N ALA A 212 -10.20 -2.67 21.99
CA ALA A 212 -11.17 -2.61 20.90
C ALA A 212 -11.71 -3.99 20.48
N ILE A 213 -11.19 -5.08 21.05
CA ILE A 213 -11.60 -6.45 20.75
C ILE A 213 -13.11 -6.62 21.00
N GLY A 214 -13.83 -7.12 19.99
CA GLY A 214 -15.28 -7.36 20.07
C GLY A 214 -16.17 -6.14 19.86
N THR A 215 -15.59 -4.97 19.60
CA THR A 215 -16.36 -3.77 19.22
C THR A 215 -16.76 -3.80 17.74
N ARG A 216 -17.82 -3.06 17.37
CA ARG A 216 -18.29 -2.97 15.97
C ARG A 216 -17.30 -2.28 15.02
N ASN A 217 -16.50 -1.35 15.53
CA ASN A 217 -15.48 -0.64 14.75
C ASN A 217 -14.22 -0.46 15.61
N PRO A 218 -13.29 -1.43 15.55
CA PRO A 218 -12.11 -1.45 16.42
C PRO A 218 -11.20 -0.23 16.25
N PHE A 219 -11.01 0.23 15.02
CA PHE A 219 -10.19 1.41 14.75
C PHE A 219 -10.76 2.67 15.38
N LYS A 220 -12.05 2.96 15.13
CA LYS A 220 -12.72 4.15 15.69
C LYS A 220 -12.72 4.11 17.22
N TYR A 221 -12.88 2.92 17.80
CA TYR A 221 -12.81 2.73 19.24
C TYR A 221 -11.40 3.06 19.77
N ALA A 222 -10.35 2.49 19.18
CA ALA A 222 -8.97 2.74 19.56
C ALA A 222 -8.59 4.24 19.45
N MET A 223 -9.02 4.93 18.38
CA MET A 223 -8.82 6.38 18.25
C MET A 223 -9.51 7.18 19.37
N GLY A 224 -10.69 6.73 19.81
CA GLY A 224 -11.38 7.32 20.96
C GLY A 224 -10.61 7.13 22.27
N VAL A 225 -10.02 5.95 22.47
CA VAL A 225 -9.16 5.66 23.63
C VAL A 225 -7.94 6.56 23.61
N MET A 226 -7.21 6.64 22.49
CA MET A 226 -6.02 7.49 22.34
C MET A 226 -6.32 8.97 22.60
N LYS A 227 -7.46 9.46 22.09
CA LYS A 227 -7.91 10.83 22.35
C LYS A 227 -8.18 11.11 23.82
N ASN A 228 -8.74 10.14 24.55
CA ASN A 228 -8.96 10.27 25.99
C ASN A 228 -7.63 10.26 26.77
N LEU A 229 -6.74 9.33 26.44
CA LEU A 229 -5.42 9.22 27.07
C LEU A 229 -4.58 10.49 26.87
N ALA A 230 -4.56 11.03 25.65
CA ALA A 230 -3.87 12.30 25.36
C ALA A 230 -4.49 13.48 26.12
N LYS A 231 -5.81 13.53 26.28
CA LYS A 231 -6.48 14.55 27.10
C LYS A 231 -6.11 14.45 28.58
N GLN A 232 -5.83 13.25 29.07
CA GLN A 232 -5.36 13.01 30.44
C GLN A 232 -3.84 13.19 30.59
N GLY A 233 -3.11 13.48 29.50
CA GLY A 233 -1.65 13.59 29.51
C GLY A 233 -0.94 12.26 29.75
N ILE A 234 -1.62 11.13 29.51
CA ILE A 234 -1.08 9.79 29.71
C ILE A 234 -0.26 9.38 28.50
N THR A 235 1.02 9.10 28.71
CA THR A 235 1.98 8.69 27.67
C THR A 235 2.59 7.31 27.92
N THR A 236 2.24 6.64 29.02
CA THR A 236 2.73 5.30 29.38
C THR A 236 1.58 4.28 29.45
N VAL A 237 1.88 3.01 29.10
CA VAL A 237 0.88 1.94 29.16
C VAL A 237 0.46 1.62 30.61
N GLU A 238 1.37 1.80 31.56
CA GLU A 238 1.12 1.56 32.99
C GLU A 238 0.05 2.51 33.52
N ASP A 239 0.18 3.80 33.21
CA ASP A 239 -0.80 4.84 33.56
C ASP A 239 -2.13 4.63 32.82
N ALA A 240 -2.09 4.18 31.56
CA ALA A 240 -3.30 3.87 30.78
C ALA A 240 -4.08 2.70 31.41
N LYS A 241 -3.38 1.64 31.84
CA LYS A 241 -3.98 0.51 32.56
C LYS A 241 -4.58 0.95 33.89
N ALA A 242 -3.87 1.77 34.68
CA ALA A 242 -4.38 2.31 35.93
C ALA A 242 -5.67 3.16 35.72
N SER A 243 -5.66 4.06 34.72
CA SER A 243 -6.81 4.90 34.35
C SER A 243 -8.01 4.06 33.89
N SER A 244 -7.80 2.98 33.14
CA SER A 244 -8.89 2.07 32.72
C SER A 244 -9.57 1.35 33.89
N VAL A 245 -8.80 0.95 34.90
CA VAL A 245 -9.30 0.29 36.12
C VAL A 245 -10.11 1.28 36.96
N GLU A 246 -9.63 2.52 37.10
CA GLU A 246 -10.37 3.59 37.78
C GLU A 246 -11.65 3.99 37.03
N TYR A 247 -11.60 4.06 35.70
CA TYR A 247 -12.77 4.33 34.87
C TYR A 247 -13.83 3.24 35.04
N ARG A 248 -13.43 1.95 35.01
CA ARG A 248 -14.35 0.82 35.23
C ARG A 248 -14.94 0.83 36.64
N ARG A 249 -14.12 1.15 37.65
CA ARG A 249 -14.56 1.28 39.06
C ARG A 249 -15.54 2.44 39.24
N ASN A 250 -15.33 3.56 38.55
CA ASN A 250 -16.23 4.72 38.60
C ASN A 250 -17.53 4.51 37.82
N GLU A 251 -17.50 3.80 36.68
CA GLU A 251 -18.71 3.34 35.97
C GLU A 251 -19.54 2.39 36.83
N GLU A 252 -18.89 1.42 37.49
CA GLU A 252 -19.56 0.49 38.41
C GLU A 252 -20.16 1.20 39.64
N LYS A 253 -19.48 2.22 40.18
CA LYS A 253 -20.03 3.08 41.26
C LYS A 253 -21.20 3.95 40.82
N LYS A 254 -21.14 4.53 39.61
CA LYS A 254 -22.24 5.31 39.02
C LYS A 254 -23.46 4.45 38.75
N GLN A 255 -23.28 3.21 38.29
CA GLN A 255 -24.38 2.26 38.08
C GLN A 255 -24.95 1.71 39.41
N LYS A 256 -24.15 1.65 40.48
CA LYS A 256 -24.60 1.21 41.81
C LYS A 256 -25.13 2.32 42.72
N GLY A 257 -25.01 3.59 42.34
CA GLY A 257 -25.60 4.71 43.09
C GLY A 257 -25.04 4.90 44.51
N GLU A 258 -23.75 4.63 44.74
CA GLU A 258 -23.13 4.91 46.04
C GLU A 258 -22.89 6.43 46.20
N PRO A 259 -23.37 7.06 47.28
CA PRO A 259 -23.19 8.49 47.49
C PRO A 259 -21.72 8.82 47.79
N GLU A 260 -21.20 9.87 47.16
CA GLU A 260 -19.94 10.49 47.56
C GLU A 260 -20.10 11.02 48.99
N ILE A 261 -19.47 10.35 49.97
CA ILE A 261 -19.34 10.88 51.33
C ILE A 261 -18.38 12.07 51.24
N ASN A 262 -18.94 13.27 51.19
CA ASN A 262 -18.18 14.50 51.22
C ASN A 262 -17.70 14.74 52.66
N GLU A 263 -16.45 14.36 52.95
CA GLU A 263 -15.78 14.54 54.24
C GLU A 263 -15.48 16.02 54.60
N LYS A 264 -15.99 16.97 53.82
CA LYS A 264 -15.90 18.41 54.13
C LYS A 264 -17.27 18.99 54.42
N LEU A 265 -17.83 18.68 55.59
CA LEU A 265 -18.69 19.59 56.36
C LEU A 265 -18.78 19.02 57.79
N GLY A 266 -17.74 19.28 58.59
CA GLY A 266 -17.86 19.21 60.04
C GLY A 266 -18.47 20.49 60.55
N TRP A 267 -19.75 20.43 60.93
CA TRP A 267 -20.41 21.16 62.02
C TRP A 267 -21.66 20.37 62.43
#